data_AF-A0A3D3TJ12-F1
#
_entry.id   AF-A0A3D3TJ12-F1
#
_cell.length_a   1.000
_cell.length_b   1.000
_cell.length_c   1.000
_cell.angle_alpha   90.00
_cell.angle_beta   90.00
_cell.angle_gamma   90.00
#
_symmetry.space_group_name_H-M   'P 1'
#
loop_
_entity.id
_entity.type
_entity.pdbx_description
1 polymer ?
#
loop_
_entity_poly.entity_id
_entity_poly.type
_entity_poly.pdbx_seq_one_letter_code
_entity_poly.pdbx_strand_id
1 'polypeptide(L)'
;KPGLSLKEIIKLPVAEWKDKMYNDFERSVFPQYPVIKEIKEKLYNLGAVYASMSGSGSSVYGIFDNPLDIRKYFPDYYVWQQNEGS
;
A
#
# COMPACT_ATOMS: atom_id res chain seq x y z
N LYS A 1 0.31 7.93 24.80
CA LYS A 1 1.72 7.79 24.33
C LYS A 1 1.77 8.35 22.91
N PRO A 2 2.69 9.25 22.55
CA PRO A 2 2.86 9.55 21.13
C PRO A 2 3.37 8.26 20.48
N GLY A 3 2.74 7.84 19.38
CA GLY A 3 3.29 6.81 18.51
C GLY A 3 4.61 7.30 17.89
N LEU A 4 5.36 6.37 17.30
CA LEU A 4 6.57 6.69 16.53
C LEU A 4 6.24 7.71 15.43
N SER A 5 7.13 8.67 15.20
CA SER A 5 6.99 9.63 14.10
C SER A 5 7.25 8.95 12.75
N LEU A 6 6.72 9.53 11.66
CA LEU A 6 6.96 8.99 10.31
C LEU A 6 8.46 8.85 10.00
N LYS A 7 9.28 9.81 10.46
CA LYS A 7 10.75 9.79 10.31
C LYS A 7 11.43 8.62 11.02
N GLU A 8 10.82 8.09 12.07
CA GLU A 8 11.32 6.92 12.79
C GLU A 8 10.83 5.64 12.13
N ILE A 9 9.57 5.60 11.67
CA ILE A 9 8.98 4.43 11.04
C ILE A 9 9.71 4.06 9.75
N ILE A 10 10.09 5.03 8.91
CA ILE A 10 10.83 4.77 7.66
C ILE A 10 12.22 4.15 7.88
N LYS A 11 12.75 4.20 9.11
CA LYS A 11 14.03 3.55 9.46
C LYS A 11 13.85 2.08 9.85
N LEU A 12 12.62 1.64 10.10
CA LEU A 12 12.29 0.25 10.40
C LEU A 12 12.21 -0.56 9.10
N PRO A 13 12.36 -1.90 9.17
CA PRO A 13 12.05 -2.78 8.05
C PRO A 13 10.65 -2.52 7.50
N VAL A 14 10.46 -2.61 6.18
CA VAL A 14 9.16 -2.34 5.52
C VAL A 14 8.04 -3.22 6.08
N ALA A 15 8.34 -4.46 6.47
CA ALA A 15 7.39 -5.36 7.11
C ALA A 15 6.79 -4.80 8.41
N GLU A 16 7.51 -3.92 9.10
CA GLU A 16 7.04 -3.28 10.32
C GLU A 16 6.19 -2.03 10.09
N TRP A 17 6.11 -1.54 8.84
CA TRP A 17 5.39 -0.30 8.54
C TRP A 17 3.89 -0.49 8.63
N LYS A 18 3.35 -1.67 8.33
CA LYS A 18 1.90 -1.93 8.27
C LYS A 18 1.16 -1.50 9.55
N ASP A 19 1.73 -1.79 10.72
CA ASP A 19 1.08 -1.52 12.02
C ASP A 19 1.49 -0.18 12.64
N LYS A 20 2.44 0.53 12.03
CA LYS A 20 3.06 1.74 12.57
C LYS A 20 2.81 2.97 11.71
N MET A 21 2.72 2.81 10.39
CA MET A 21 2.52 3.88 9.42
C MET A 21 1.04 4.04 9.10
N TYR A 22 0.45 5.09 9.67
CA TYR A 22 -0.95 5.45 9.44
C TYR A 22 -1.05 6.49 8.33
N ASN A 23 -1.99 6.29 7.40
CA ASN A 23 -2.30 7.26 6.36
C ASN A 23 -3.64 7.93 6.68
N ASP A 24 -3.60 9.19 7.06
CA ASP A 24 -4.78 9.94 7.49
C ASP A 24 -5.84 10.09 6.39
N PHE A 25 -5.47 10.01 5.11
CA PHE A 25 -6.42 10.07 3.99
C PHE A 25 -7.32 8.84 3.92
N GLU A 26 -6.81 7.67 4.28
CA GLU A 26 -7.56 6.42 4.24
C GLU A 26 -8.81 6.47 5.12
N ARG A 27 -8.72 7.17 6.26
CA ARG A 27 -9.83 7.35 7.20
C ARG A 27 -11.03 8.07 6.56
N SER A 28 -10.77 9.03 5.69
CA SER A 28 -11.81 9.83 5.03
C SER A 28 -12.20 9.27 3.66
N VAL A 29 -11.27 8.64 2.94
CA VAL A 29 -11.48 8.14 1.58
C VAL A 29 -12.18 6.78 1.58
N PHE A 30 -11.80 5.84 2.44
CA PHE A 30 -12.40 4.50 2.41
C PHE A 30 -13.92 4.45 2.64
N PRO A 31 -14.50 5.27 3.54
CA PRO A 31 -15.96 5.30 3.69
C PRO A 31 -16.68 5.82 2.44
N GLN A 32 -16.06 6.73 1.69
CA GLN A 32 -16.63 7.33 0.48
C GLN A 32 -16.41 6.45 -0.76
N TYR A 33 -15.27 5.77 -0.82
CA TYR A 33 -14.85 4.93 -1.94
C TYR A 33 -14.35 3.56 -1.44
N PRO A 34 -15.25 2.64 -1.04
CA PRO A 34 -14.88 1.34 -0.49
C PRO A 34 -13.99 0.50 -1.41
N VAL A 35 -14.13 0.65 -2.73
CA VAL A 35 -13.30 -0.02 -3.73
C VAL A 35 -11.80 0.24 -3.54
N ILE A 36 -11.41 1.41 -3.04
CA ILE A 36 -9.99 1.73 -2.78
C ILE A 36 -9.45 0.89 -1.61
N LYS A 37 -10.27 0.67 -0.59
CA LYS A 37 -9.95 -0.23 0.54
C LYS A 37 -9.81 -1.67 0.05
N GLU A 38 -10.72 -2.12 -0.80
CA GLU A 38 -10.70 -3.48 -1.38
C GLU A 38 -9.43 -3.72 -2.22
N ILE A 39 -8.99 -2.73 -3.01
CA ILE A 39 -7.73 -2.81 -3.77
C ILE A 39 -6.54 -2.97 -2.82
N LYS A 40 -6.47 -2.16 -1.75
CA LYS A 40 -5.41 -2.25 -0.74
C LYS A 40 -5.40 -3.62 -0.06
N GLU A 41 -6.56 -4.13 0.35
CA GLU A 41 -6.69 -5.45 0.96
C GLU A 41 -6.29 -6.57 0.00
N LYS A 42 -6.66 -6.45 -1.28
CA LYS A 42 -6.26 -7.38 -2.33
C LYS A 42 -4.75 -7.39 -2.53
N LEU A 43 -4.07 -6.24 -2.50
CA LEU A 43 -2.60 -6.19 -2.54
C LEU A 43 -1.98 -6.97 -1.38
N TYR A 44 -2.51 -6.82 -0.16
CA TYR A 44 -2.06 -7.62 0.98
C TYR A 44 -2.33 -9.12 0.80
N ASN A 45 -3.50 -9.50 0.29
CA ASN A 45 -3.83 -10.90 0.01
C ASN A 45 -2.93 -11.53 -1.06
N LEU A 46 -2.36 -10.70 -1.95
CA LEU A 46 -1.39 -11.11 -2.96
C LEU A 46 0.05 -11.15 -2.44
N GLY A 47 0.27 -10.87 -1.15
CA GLY A 47 1.58 -10.97 -0.50
C GLY A 47 2.36 -9.66 -0.42
N ALA A 48 1.71 -8.49 -0.54
CA ALA A 48 2.38 -7.23 -0.29
C ALA A 48 2.88 -7.16 1.16
N VAL A 49 4.14 -6.79 1.34
CA VAL A 49 4.77 -6.50 2.64
C VAL A 49 4.14 -5.25 3.24
N TYR A 50 3.89 -4.26 2.38
CA TYR A 50 3.23 -3.02 2.74
C TYR A 50 2.35 -2.56 1.57
N ALA A 51 1.16 -2.05 1.88
CA ALA A 51 0.28 -1.41 0.90
C ALA A 51 -0.39 -0.19 1.51
N SER A 52 -0.54 0.86 0.72
CA SER A 52 -1.11 2.12 1.18
C SER A 52 -1.63 2.95 0.01
N MET A 53 -2.45 3.93 0.30
CA MET A 53 -2.77 4.98 -0.67
C MET A 53 -1.58 5.94 -0.86
N SER A 54 -1.37 6.44 -2.07
CA SER A 54 -0.44 7.56 -2.31
C SER A 54 -1.18 8.90 -2.19
N GLY A 55 -0.84 9.70 -1.16
CA GLY A 55 -1.43 11.03 -0.96
C GLY A 55 -2.95 11.01 -0.77
N SER A 56 -3.67 11.99 -1.33
CA SER A 56 -5.14 12.12 -1.26
C SER A 56 -5.91 11.19 -2.22
N GLY A 57 -5.24 10.27 -2.91
CA GLY A 57 -5.86 9.29 -3.80
C GLY A 57 -5.95 9.70 -5.28
N SER A 58 -6.47 8.84 -6.16
CA SER A 58 -7.07 7.50 -5.90
C SER A 58 -6.10 6.31 -6.02
N SER A 59 -4.82 6.56 -6.24
CA SER A 59 -3.83 5.51 -6.45
C SER A 59 -3.49 4.76 -5.16
N VAL A 60 -3.43 3.43 -5.27
CA VAL A 60 -2.96 2.51 -4.22
C VAL A 60 -1.69 1.84 -4.71
N TYR A 61 -0.71 1.67 -3.83
CA TYR A 61 0.53 0.97 -4.14
C TYR A 61 0.79 -0.15 -3.14
N GLY A 62 1.58 -1.14 -3.57
CA GLY A 62 2.04 -2.25 -2.75
C GLY A 62 3.52 -2.51 -2.98
N ILE A 63 4.25 -2.86 -1.92
CA ILE A 63 5.65 -3.27 -1.92
C ILE A 63 5.69 -4.78 -1.72
N PHE A 64 6.43 -5.49 -2.57
CA PHE A 64 6.53 -6.95 -2.57
C PHE A 64 7.99 -7.37 -2.53
N ASP A 65 8.32 -8.40 -1.75
CA ASP A 65 9.67 -8.97 -1.71
C ASP A 65 9.98 -9.83 -2.95
N ASN A 66 8.94 -10.39 -3.56
CA ASN A 66 9.06 -11.27 -4.73
C ASN A 66 8.38 -10.64 -5.95
N PRO A 67 8.97 -10.74 -7.15
CA PRO A 67 8.32 -10.31 -8.38
C PRO A 67 6.97 -11.00 -8.56
N LEU A 68 5.93 -10.20 -8.76
CA LEU A 68 4.57 -10.64 -9.05
C LEU A 68 4.08 -9.88 -10.28
N ASP A 69 3.52 -10.59 -11.27
CA ASP A 69 2.84 -9.94 -12.38
C ASP A 69 1.47 -9.45 -11.92
N ILE A 70 1.46 -8.27 -11.30
CA ILE A 70 0.30 -7.72 -10.61
C ILE A 70 -0.85 -7.39 -11.58
N ARG A 71 -0.55 -7.14 -12.86
CA ARG A 71 -1.53 -6.79 -13.90
C ARG A 71 -2.58 -7.87 -14.10
N LYS A 72 -2.21 -9.13 -13.92
CA LYS A 72 -3.14 -10.28 -14.00
C LYS A 72 -4.28 -10.21 -12.99
N TYR A 73 -4.07 -9.53 -11.87
CA TYR A 73 -5.06 -9.41 -10.79
C TYR A 73 -5.91 -8.16 -10.91
N PHE A 74 -5.52 -7.19 -11.73
CA PHE A 74 -6.20 -5.89 -11.87
C PHE A 74 -6.38 -5.52 -13.35
N PRO A 75 -7.12 -6.35 -14.14
CA PRO A 75 -7.26 -6.15 -15.58
C PRO A 75 -8.00 -4.86 -15.95
N ASP A 76 -8.91 -4.39 -15.09
CA ASP A 76 -9.73 -3.20 -15.32
C ASP A 76 -9.08 -1.90 -14.81
N TYR A 77 -7.82 -1.97 -14.34
CA TYR A 77 -7.12 -0.84 -13.74
C TYR A 77 -5.87 -0.47 -14.54
N TYR A 78 -5.52 0.81 -14.50
CA TYR A 78 -4.19 1.23 -14.93
C TYR A 78 -3.16 0.78 -13.89
N VAL A 79 -2.23 -0.07 -14.30
CA VAL A 79 -1.24 -0.68 -13.40
C VAL A 79 0.18 -0.39 -13.89
N TRP A 80 0.94 0.26 -13.02
CA TRP A 80 2.38 0.47 -13.19
C TRP A 80 3.15 -0.40 -12.20
N GLN A 81 4.23 -1.01 -12.66
CA GLN A 81 5.11 -1.86 -11.86
C GLN A 81 6.55 -1.55 -12.24
N GLN A 82 7.40 -1.35 -11.23
CA GLN A 82 8.85 -1.25 -11.36
C GLN A 82 9.47 -2.37 -10.53
N ASN A 83 10.37 -3.13 -11.14
CA ASN A 83 11.21 -4.09 -10.44
C ASN A 83 12.58 -3.42 -10.26
N GLU A 84 13.06 -3.29 -9.03
CA GLU A 84 14.46 -2.92 -8.79
C GLU A 84 15.31 -4.19 -8.95
N GLY A 85 16.20 -4.20 -9.94
CA GLY A 85 17.06 -5.34 -10.25
C GLY A 85 17.15 -5.63 -11.74
N SER A 86 18.11 -5.00 -12.40
CA SER A 86 18.84 -5.54 -13.55
C SER A 86 20.32 -5.40 -13.24
#